data_AF-A0A918QCD3-F1
#
_entry.id   AF-A0A918QCD3-F1
#
_cell.length_a   1.000
_cell.length_b   1.000
_cell.length_c   1.000
_cell.angle_alpha   90.00
_cell.angle_beta   90.00
_cell.angle_gamma   90.00
#
_symmetry.space_group_name_H-M   'P 1'
#
loop_
_entity.id
_entity.type
_entity.pdbx_description
1 polymer ?
#
loop_
_entity_poly.entity_id
_entity_poly.type
_entity_poly.pdbx_seq_one_letter_code
_entity_poly.pdbx_strand_id
1 'polypeptide(L)'
;MVQLALGVRGALALVRTIQAEAARFPPAVLRAWQDTRPRAFQQELAGYLSQMADHGLLALDDADTAALHCNLLTFISVAQRSFYGALPLGEAEITELVIGGVKAFLRLYRTDGVEQEASGRTSRGWILR
;
A
#
# COMPACT_ATOMS: atom_id res chain seq x y z
N MET A 1 -19.35 11.70 -11.29
CA MET A 1 -18.02 11.51 -11.92
C MET A 1 -17.16 12.77 -11.86
N VAL A 2 -17.62 13.95 -12.33
CA VAL A 2 -16.82 15.21 -12.32
C VAL A 2 -16.52 15.76 -10.91
N GLN A 3 -17.49 15.70 -9.98
CA GLN A 3 -17.33 16.21 -8.60
C GLN A 3 -16.30 15.41 -7.77
N LEU A 4 -16.22 14.09 -7.99
CA LEU A 4 -15.24 13.18 -7.35
C LEU A 4 -13.83 13.43 -7.88
N ALA A 5 -13.67 13.66 -9.19
CA ALA A 5 -12.39 13.99 -9.80
C ALA A 5 -11.85 15.37 -9.37
N LEU A 6 -12.73 16.37 -9.19
CA LEU A 6 -12.34 17.68 -8.62
C LEU A 6 -11.93 17.58 -7.14
N GLY A 7 -12.63 16.76 -6.34
CA GLY A 7 -12.31 16.54 -4.93
C GLY A 7 -10.92 15.92 -4.74
N VAL A 8 -10.59 14.89 -5.53
CA VAL A 8 -9.27 14.23 -5.47
C VAL A 8 -8.16 15.17 -5.96
N ARG A 9 -8.37 15.90 -7.06
CA ARG A 9 -7.38 16.87 -7.57
C ARG A 9 -7.11 18.01 -6.59
N GLY A 10 -8.16 18.54 -5.93
CA GLY A 10 -8.02 19.55 -4.88
C GLY A 10 -7.23 19.02 -3.68
N ALA A 11 -7.49 17.79 -3.25
CA ALA A 11 -6.76 17.15 -2.16
C ALA A 11 -5.26 16.97 -2.49
N LEU A 12 -4.93 16.51 -3.70
CA LEU A 12 -3.55 16.35 -4.15
C LEU A 12 -2.82 17.70 -4.26
N ALA A 13 -3.51 18.73 -4.75
CA ALA A 13 -2.98 20.09 -4.82
C ALA A 13 -2.66 20.69 -3.44
N LEU A 14 -3.45 20.34 -2.41
CA LEU A 14 -3.15 20.70 -1.03
C LEU A 14 -1.94 19.94 -0.51
N VAL A 15 -1.87 18.62 -0.72
CA VAL A 15 -0.72 17.79 -0.29
C VAL A 15 0.59 18.32 -0.84
N ARG A 16 0.68 18.60 -2.14
CA ARG A 16 1.92 19.14 -2.74
C ARG A 16 2.29 20.50 -2.18
N THR A 17 1.30 21.36 -1.88
CA THR A 17 1.55 22.69 -1.31
C THR A 17 2.12 22.56 0.10
N ILE A 18 1.54 21.67 0.92
CA ILE A 18 2.03 21.39 2.26
C ILE A 18 3.46 20.82 2.21
N GLN A 19 3.75 19.93 1.26
CA GLN A 19 5.10 19.38 1.09
C GLN A 19 6.12 20.44 0.66
N ALA A 20 5.78 21.29 -0.31
CA ALA A 20 6.67 22.35 -0.80
C ALA A 20 6.99 23.40 0.29
N GLU A 21 6.02 23.66 1.17
CA GLU A 21 6.12 24.70 2.19
C GLU A 21 6.37 24.13 3.60
N ALA A 22 6.69 22.84 3.73
CA ALA A 22 6.80 22.14 5.01
C ALA A 22 7.72 22.87 6.00
N ALA A 23 8.87 23.36 5.54
CA ALA A 23 9.84 24.07 6.36
C ALA A 23 9.33 25.43 6.89
N ARG A 24 8.28 26.00 6.28
CA ARG A 24 7.68 27.28 6.68
C ARG A 24 6.51 27.12 7.64
N PHE A 25 5.98 25.89 7.80
CA PHE A 25 4.90 25.65 8.73
C PHE A 25 5.39 25.40 10.15
N PRO A 26 4.67 25.89 11.18
CA PRO A 26 4.94 25.49 12.56
C PRO A 26 4.83 23.97 12.72
N PRO A 27 5.72 23.31 13.48
CA PRO A 27 5.68 21.85 13.66
C PRO A 27 4.34 21.32 14.18
N ALA A 28 3.63 22.11 14.99
CA ALA A 28 2.30 21.74 15.49
C ALA A 28 1.26 21.63 14.37
N VAL A 29 1.34 22.47 13.34
CA VAL A 29 0.44 22.43 12.17
C VAL A 29 0.70 21.18 11.33
N LEU A 30 1.97 20.84 11.11
CA LEU A 30 2.34 19.63 10.38
C LEU A 30 1.90 18.36 11.12
N ARG A 31 2.04 18.33 12.46
CA ARG A 31 1.55 17.21 13.27
C ARG A 31 0.03 17.07 13.19
N ALA A 32 -0.72 18.16 13.38
CA ALA A 32 -2.17 18.14 13.27
C ALA A 32 -2.64 17.65 11.87
N TRP A 33 -1.97 18.10 10.81
CA TRP A 33 -2.24 17.62 9.46
C TRP A 33 -2.00 16.11 9.32
N GLN A 34 -0.85 15.61 9.83
CA GLN A 34 -0.52 14.19 9.81
C GLN A 34 -1.53 13.34 10.61
N ASP A 35 -1.99 13.83 11.76
CA ASP A 35 -2.94 13.13 12.64
C ASP A 35 -4.33 13.01 12.02
N THR A 36 -4.75 14.02 11.26
CA THR A 36 -6.14 14.09 10.76
C THR A 36 -6.32 13.34 9.44
N ARG A 37 -5.26 13.13 8.64
CA ARG A 37 -5.43 12.60 7.27
C ARG A 37 -4.46 11.46 6.89
N PRO A 38 -3.13 11.65 6.82
CA PRO A 38 -2.20 10.56 6.49
C PRO A 38 -2.22 9.38 7.47
N ARG A 39 -2.24 9.63 8.79
CA ARG A 39 -2.22 8.55 9.79
C ARG A 39 -3.53 7.76 9.85
N ALA A 40 -4.68 8.44 9.75
CA ALA A 40 -5.98 7.78 9.74
C ALA A 40 -6.13 6.79 8.57
N PHE A 41 -5.74 7.21 7.36
CA PHE A 41 -5.72 6.31 6.18
C PHE A 41 -4.80 5.11 6.37
N GLN A 42 -3.60 5.34 6.92
CA GLN A 42 -2.63 4.27 7.13
C GLN A 42 -3.12 3.25 8.15
N GLN A 43 -3.74 3.69 9.25
CA GLN A 43 -4.33 2.82 10.26
C GLN A 43 -5.50 2.00 9.71
N GLU A 44 -6.36 2.62 8.90
CA GLU A 44 -7.46 1.92 8.24
C GLU A 44 -6.94 0.83 7.29
N LEU A 45 -5.93 1.15 6.47
CA LEU A 45 -5.29 0.19 5.57
C LEU A 45 -4.64 -0.95 6.35
N ALA A 46 -3.93 -0.67 7.44
CA ALA A 46 -3.36 -1.69 8.32
C ALA A 46 -4.44 -2.64 8.86
N GLY A 47 -5.58 -2.10 9.30
CA GLY A 47 -6.71 -2.90 9.77
C GLY A 47 -7.28 -3.84 8.71
N TYR A 48 -7.37 -3.43 7.44
CA TYR A 48 -7.79 -4.32 6.36
C TYR A 48 -6.75 -5.41 6.06
N LEU A 49 -5.46 -5.06 6.07
CA LEU A 49 -4.40 -6.04 5.82
C LEU A 49 -4.32 -7.08 6.95
N SER A 50 -4.50 -6.68 8.21
CA SER A 50 -4.61 -7.61 9.34
C SER A 50 -5.76 -8.60 9.16
N GLN A 51 -6.94 -8.13 8.76
CA GLN A 51 -8.07 -9.03 8.48
C GLN A 51 -7.74 -10.05 7.39
N MET A 52 -7.03 -9.65 6.33
CA MET A 52 -6.58 -10.58 5.30
C MET A 52 -5.56 -11.60 5.84
N ALA A 53 -4.67 -11.17 6.74
CA ALA A 53 -3.71 -12.06 7.41
C ALA A 53 -4.41 -13.05 8.35
N ASP A 54 -5.44 -12.63 9.08
CA ASP A 54 -6.28 -13.49 9.92
C ASP A 54 -6.97 -14.60 9.11
N HIS A 55 -7.26 -14.32 7.83
CA HIS A 55 -7.77 -15.30 6.87
C HIS A 55 -6.69 -16.12 6.15
N GLY A 56 -5.42 -15.98 6.54
CA GLY A 56 -4.28 -16.70 5.97
C GLY A 56 -3.90 -16.27 4.56
N LEU A 57 -4.41 -15.14 4.06
CA LEU A 57 -4.11 -14.63 2.71
C LEU A 57 -2.77 -13.91 2.66
N LEU A 58 -2.36 -13.32 3.78
CA LEU A 58 -1.10 -12.59 3.92
C LEU A 58 -0.33 -13.09 5.15
N ALA A 59 1.00 -13.06 5.06
CA ALA A 59 1.91 -13.26 6.17
C ALA A 59 2.51 -11.90 6.55
N LEU A 60 2.09 -11.34 7.69
CA LEU A 60 2.48 -10.01 8.16
C LEU A 60 3.18 -10.12 9.52
N ASP A 61 4.39 -9.55 9.64
CA ASP A 61 5.04 -9.36 10.96
C ASP A 61 4.49 -8.12 11.68
N ASP A 62 4.27 -7.04 10.93
CA ASP A 62 3.70 -5.78 11.40
C ASP A 62 2.77 -5.18 10.33
N ALA A 63 1.50 -4.97 10.70
CA ALA A 63 0.46 -4.50 9.79
C ALA A 63 0.67 -3.02 9.39
N ASP A 64 1.19 -2.18 10.29
CA ASP A 64 1.44 -0.77 10.01
C ASP A 64 2.56 -0.60 8.97
N THR A 65 3.63 -1.39 9.09
CA THR A 65 4.70 -1.46 8.08
C THR A 65 4.20 -2.02 6.75
N ALA A 66 3.39 -3.07 6.77
CA ALA A 66 2.80 -3.63 5.54
C ALA A 66 1.89 -2.59 4.83
N ALA A 67 1.08 -1.84 5.59
CA ALA A 67 0.26 -0.76 5.06
C ALA A 67 1.10 0.37 4.44
N LEU A 68 2.21 0.75 5.08
CA LEU A 68 3.15 1.71 4.53
C LEU A 68 3.70 1.23 3.18
N HIS A 69 4.15 -0.03 3.09
CA HIS A 69 4.66 -0.60 1.83
C HIS A 69 3.59 -0.66 0.74
N CYS A 70 2.37 -1.09 1.08
CA CYS A 70 1.25 -1.12 0.15
C CYS A 70 0.99 0.27 -0.44
N ASN A 71 0.90 1.30 0.41
CA ASN A 71 0.69 2.68 0.00
C ASN A 71 1.84 3.22 -0.88
N LEU A 72 3.09 2.94 -0.51
CA LEU A 72 4.27 3.34 -1.27
C LEU A 72 4.30 2.74 -2.68
N LEU A 73 4.01 1.45 -2.78
CA LEU A 73 4.08 0.70 -4.04
C LEU A 73 2.90 1.02 -4.97
N THR A 74 1.74 1.40 -4.43
CA THR A 74 0.51 1.60 -5.23
C THR A 74 0.16 3.06 -5.46
N PHE A 75 -0.16 3.82 -4.41
CA PHE A 75 -0.64 5.20 -4.52
C PHE A 75 0.52 6.18 -4.73
N ILE A 76 1.59 6.06 -3.94
CA ILE A 76 2.70 7.01 -3.99
C ILE A 76 3.45 6.91 -5.32
N SER A 77 3.55 5.72 -5.93
CA SER A 77 4.15 5.56 -7.26
C SER A 77 3.41 6.39 -8.33
N VAL A 78 2.07 6.37 -8.33
CA VAL A 78 1.22 7.20 -9.20
C VAL A 78 1.31 8.68 -8.83
N ALA A 79 1.24 8.99 -7.54
CA ALA A 79 1.28 10.37 -7.05
C ALA A 79 2.59 11.05 -7.43
N GLN A 80 3.73 10.38 -7.27
CA GLN A 80 5.03 10.92 -7.67
C GLN A 80 5.13 11.12 -9.18
N ARG A 81 4.70 10.14 -9.99
CA ARG A 81 4.73 10.23 -11.46
C ARG A 81 3.91 11.40 -12.01
N SER A 82 2.79 11.69 -11.37
CA SER A 82 1.90 12.81 -11.71
C SER A 82 2.25 14.13 -11.01
N PHE A 83 3.34 14.19 -10.23
CA PHE A 83 3.65 15.34 -9.36
C PHE A 83 2.46 15.76 -8.50
N TYR A 84 1.85 14.76 -7.85
CA TYR A 84 0.62 14.86 -7.07
C TYR A 84 -0.49 15.55 -7.89
N GLY A 85 -0.76 15.01 -9.08
CA GLY A 85 -1.79 15.50 -9.99
C GLY A 85 -1.49 16.84 -10.66
N ALA A 86 -0.27 17.38 -10.57
CA ALA A 86 0.13 18.56 -11.33
C ALA A 86 0.30 18.26 -12.83
N LEU A 87 0.75 17.05 -13.16
CA LEU A 87 0.81 16.55 -14.52
C LEU A 87 -0.30 15.51 -14.74
N PRO A 88 -0.97 15.52 -15.90
CA PRO A 88 -1.93 14.47 -16.22
C PRO A 88 -1.20 13.13 -16.37
N LEU A 89 -1.84 12.06 -15.91
CA LEU A 89 -1.40 10.68 -16.14
C LEU A 89 -2.55 9.92 -16.79
N GLY A 90 -2.25 9.13 -17.82
CA GLY A 90 -3.25 8.34 -18.52
C GLY A 90 -3.78 7.21 -17.65
N GLU A 91 -5.05 6.82 -17.83
CA GLU A 91 -5.67 5.75 -17.04
C GLU A 91 -4.95 4.40 -17.19
N ALA A 92 -4.45 4.09 -18.40
CA ALA A 92 -3.64 2.90 -18.65
C ALA A 92 -2.33 2.91 -17.83
N GLU A 93 -1.62 4.05 -17.80
CA GLU A 93 -0.37 4.18 -17.03
C GLU A 93 -0.64 4.11 -15.52
N ILE A 94 -1.72 4.72 -15.04
CA ILE A 94 -2.17 4.59 -13.63
C ILE A 94 -2.42 3.12 -13.31
N THR A 95 -3.15 2.42 -14.19
CA THR A 95 -3.50 1.00 -13.99
C THR A 95 -2.26 0.12 -13.94
N GLU A 96 -1.31 0.34 -14.85
CA GLU A 96 -0.04 -0.40 -14.89
C GLU A 96 0.78 -0.19 -13.61
N LEU A 97 0.90 1.05 -13.13
CA LEU A 97 1.63 1.38 -11.90
C LEU A 97 0.98 0.71 -10.68
N VAL A 98 -0.34 0.80 -10.54
CA VAL A 98 -1.07 0.20 -9.42
C VAL A 98 -0.94 -1.32 -9.45
N ILE A 99 -1.14 -1.96 -10.61
CA ILE A 99 -1.00 -3.42 -10.76
C ILE A 99 0.43 -3.86 -10.44
N GLY A 100 1.44 -3.13 -10.92
CA GLY A 100 2.84 -3.39 -10.61
C GLY A 100 3.13 -3.32 -9.11
N GLY A 101 2.60 -2.29 -8.45
CA GLY A 101 2.69 -2.10 -7.00
C GLY A 101 2.05 -3.23 -6.20
N VAL A 102 0.82 -3.63 -6.55
CA VAL A 102 0.11 -4.75 -5.91
C VAL A 102 0.88 -6.06 -6.11
N LYS A 103 1.38 -6.34 -7.33
CA LYS A 103 2.20 -7.53 -7.58
C LYS A 103 3.47 -7.56 -6.74
N ALA A 104 4.14 -6.41 -6.58
CA ALA A 104 5.32 -6.30 -5.73
C ALA A 104 4.96 -6.54 -4.25
N PHE A 105 3.87 -5.93 -3.77
CA PHE A 105 3.37 -6.12 -2.41
C PHE A 105 3.03 -7.59 -2.12
N LEU A 106 2.28 -8.25 -3.01
CA LEU A 106 1.91 -9.66 -2.83
C LEU A 106 3.12 -10.60 -2.90
N ARG A 107 4.17 -10.27 -3.66
CA ARG A 107 5.42 -11.05 -3.62
C ARG A 107 6.14 -10.97 -2.27
N LEU A 108 5.96 -9.87 -1.55
CA LEU A 108 6.56 -9.67 -0.23
C LEU A 108 5.71 -10.29 0.89
N TYR A 109 4.39 -10.27 0.75
CA TYR A 109 3.46 -10.50 1.87
C TYR A 109 2.46 -11.63 1.68
N ARG A 110 2.37 -12.27 0.51
CA ARG A 110 1.46 -13.43 0.38
C ARG A 110 1.91 -14.55 1.31
N THR A 111 0.97 -15.30 1.85
CA THR A 111 1.29 -16.58 2.47
C THR A 111 1.79 -17.51 1.37
N ASP A 112 3.04 -17.98 1.49
CA ASP A 112 3.48 -19.11 0.68
C ASP A 112 2.70 -20.33 1.16
N GLY A 113 1.77 -20.82 0.32
CA GLY A 113 0.89 -21.92 0.68
C GLY A 113 1.68 -23.05 1.31
N VAL A 114 1.31 -23.43 2.53
CA VAL A 114 1.83 -24.61 3.23
C VAL A 114 1.30 -25.87 2.53
N GLU A 115 1.77 -26.14 1.31
CA GLU A 115 1.42 -27.31 0.50
C GLU A 115 2.60 -27.80 -0.36
N GLN A 116 3.83 -27.79 0.19
CA GLN A 116 4.94 -28.57 -0.39
C GLN A 116 5.58 -29.58 0.57
N GLU A 117 5.26 -29.59 1.87
CA GLU A 117 5.90 -30.49 2.85
C GLU A 117 5.13 -31.77 3.21
N ALA A 118 3.84 -31.87 2.90
CA ALA A 118 3.03 -33.07 3.19
C ALA A 118 3.08 -34.12 2.07
N SER A 119 3.38 -33.74 0.83
CA SER A 119 3.42 -34.67 -0.31
C SER A 119 4.78 -35.37 -0.49
N GLY A 120 5.87 -34.80 0.04
CA GLY A 120 7.22 -35.37 -0.10
C GLY A 120 7.67 -36.33 0.99
N ARG A 121 6.98 -36.41 2.14
CA ARG A 121 7.46 -37.14 3.33
C ARG A 121 6.94 -38.59 3.45
N THR A 122 5.88 -38.97 2.72
CA THR A 122 5.26 -40.30 2.87
C THR A 122 5.82 -41.35 1.89
N SER A 123 6.58 -40.96 0.86
CA SER A 123 7.09 -41.91 -0.16
C SER A 123 8.49 -42.48 0.08
N ARG A 124 9.08 -42.31 1.28
CA ARG A 124 10.44 -42.83 1.59
C ARG A 124 10.56 -43.73 2.82
N GLY A 125 9.45 -44.31 3.28
CA GLY A 125 9.45 -45.24 4.43
C GLY A 125 9.33 -46.73 4.11
N TRP A 126 9.05 -47.12 2.86
CA TRP A 126 8.64 -48.51 2.52
C TRP A 126 9.63 -49.30 1.67
N ILE A 127 10.93 -49.03 1.78
CA ILE A 127 11.95 -49.86 1.12
C ILE A 127 13.11 -50.10 2.09
N LEU A 128 13.18 -51.36 2.58
CA LEU A 128 14.29 -52.08 3.25
C LEU A 128 14.47 -51.90 4.78
N ARG A 129 13.78 -52.73 5.58
CA ARG A 129 14.34 -53.92 6.25
C ARG A 129 13.35 -54.58 7.20
#